data_AF-A0AAU5V859-F1
#
_entry.id   AF-A0AAU5V859-F1
#
_cell.length_a   1.000
_cell.length_b   1.000
_cell.length_c   1.000
_cell.angle_alpha   90.00
_cell.angle_beta   90.00
_cell.angle_gamma   90.00
#
_symmetry.space_group_name_H-M   'P 1'
#
loop_
_entity.id
_entity.type
_entity.pdbx_description
1 polymer ?
#
loop_
_entity_poly.entity_id
_entity_poly.type
_entity_poly.pdbx_seq_one_letter_code
_entity_poly.pdbx_strand_id
1 'polypeptide(L)'
;MTSPETGIPDLAAALGMSPHPEGGWFVETWTAPQAFLPDGYPGPRAAASAIYFLLTPGDTSAWHTVRSDELWLWHRGGPLDILLGGDGTSPQSTPQVVRLGPRVEAGERPQVLVPGGVWQSARPAGDEEVLVSCVVAPGFDYDDFRLLDSGR
;
A
#
# COMPACT_ATOMS: atom_id res chain seq x y z
N MET A 1 22.40 -26.51 -1.19
CA MET A 1 21.74 -25.31 -1.75
C MET A 1 21.48 -24.39 -0.57
N THR A 2 22.34 -23.40 -0.38
CA THR A 2 22.18 -22.37 0.65
C THR A 2 20.96 -21.54 0.32
N SER A 3 19.99 -21.50 1.23
CA SER A 3 18.90 -20.52 1.20
C SER A 3 19.51 -19.11 1.09
N PRO A 4 18.95 -18.20 0.26
CA PRO A 4 19.40 -16.82 0.30
C PRO A 4 19.08 -16.26 1.69
N GLU A 5 20.06 -15.65 2.35
CA GLU A 5 19.80 -14.88 3.57
C GLU A 5 18.84 -13.74 3.21
N THR A 6 17.58 -13.84 3.66
CA THR A 6 16.58 -12.78 3.51
C THR A 6 16.87 -11.67 4.51
N GLY A 7 17.93 -10.91 4.24
CA GLY A 7 18.24 -9.67 4.93
C GLY A 7 17.25 -8.56 4.57
N ILE A 8 17.23 -7.51 5.39
CA ILE A 8 16.54 -6.26 5.06
C ILE A 8 17.11 -5.69 3.74
N PRO A 9 16.26 -5.29 2.77
CA PRO A 9 16.73 -4.63 1.56
C PRO A 9 17.52 -3.36 1.89
N ASP A 10 18.57 -3.07 1.12
CA ASP A 10 19.44 -1.90 1.38
C ASP A 10 18.65 -0.60 1.46
N LEU A 11 17.66 -0.42 0.58
CA LEU A 11 16.79 0.76 0.58
C LEU A 11 15.88 0.81 1.82
N ALA A 12 15.35 -0.34 2.25
CA ALA A 12 14.57 -0.44 3.48
C ALA A 12 15.41 -0.08 4.70
N ALA A 13 16.65 -0.57 4.78
CA ALA A 13 17.59 -0.24 5.85
C ALA A 13 17.94 1.25 5.85
N ALA A 14 18.21 1.84 4.68
CA ALA A 14 18.53 3.26 4.53
C ALA A 14 17.37 4.19 4.93
N LEU A 15 16.12 3.75 4.73
CA LEU A 15 14.91 4.50 5.08
C LEU A 15 14.36 4.15 6.47
N GLY A 16 15.01 3.26 7.23
CA GLY A 16 14.57 2.87 8.57
C GLY A 16 13.26 2.09 8.58
N MET A 17 13.01 1.29 7.54
CA MET A 17 11.76 0.53 7.38
C MET A 17 11.73 -0.76 8.19
N SER A 18 10.52 -1.19 8.52
CA SER A 18 10.23 -2.50 9.12
C SER A 18 9.32 -3.32 8.19
N PRO A 19 9.29 -4.66 8.30
CA PRO A 19 8.32 -5.47 7.58
C PRO A 19 6.86 -5.04 7.88
N HIS A 20 6.01 -4.95 6.85
CA HIS A 20 4.59 -4.65 7.04
C HIS A 20 3.77 -5.95 7.18
N PRO A 21 2.70 -5.99 8.01
CA PRO A 21 1.85 -7.19 8.18
C PRO A 21 1.25 -7.73 6.88
N GLU A 22 1.03 -6.88 5.89
CA GLU A 22 0.48 -7.28 4.58
C GLU A 22 1.55 -7.78 3.59
N GLY A 23 2.84 -7.73 3.95
CA GLY A 23 3.97 -7.96 3.04
C GLY A 23 4.69 -6.66 2.66
N GLY A 24 5.95 -6.78 2.22
CA GLY A 24 6.81 -5.62 1.95
C GLY A 24 7.37 -4.94 3.20
N TRP A 25 7.89 -3.73 3.01
CA TRP A 25 8.57 -2.94 4.04
C TRP A 25 7.96 -1.54 4.10
N PHE A 26 7.80 -0.98 5.30
CA PHE A 26 7.21 0.33 5.47
C PHE A 26 7.84 1.13 6.60
N VAL A 27 7.62 2.45 6.58
CA VAL A 27 7.85 3.35 7.71
C VAL A 27 6.83 4.48 7.65
N GLU A 28 6.24 4.84 8.79
CA GLU A 28 5.44 6.05 8.91
C GLU A 28 6.35 7.28 8.86
N THR A 29 6.04 8.19 7.94
CA THR A 29 6.84 9.39 7.69
C THR A 29 6.18 10.66 8.24
N TRP A 30 4.86 10.66 8.34
CA TRP A 30 4.08 11.80 8.77
C TRP A 30 2.69 11.38 9.23
N THR A 31 2.24 12.00 10.32
CA THR A 31 0.85 11.99 10.76
C THR A 31 0.45 13.45 11.04
N ALA A 32 -0.68 13.88 10.49
CA ALA A 32 -1.16 15.25 10.69
C ALA A 32 -1.43 15.53 12.17
N PRO A 33 -0.97 16.66 12.73
CA PRO A 33 -1.11 16.92 14.16
C PRO A 33 -2.56 17.24 14.58
N GLN A 34 -3.41 17.69 13.65
CA GLN A 34 -4.82 17.90 13.90
C GLN A 34 -5.59 16.59 13.73
N ALA A 35 -6.40 16.27 14.73
CA ALA A 35 -7.36 15.18 14.67
C ALA A 35 -8.80 15.73 14.70
N PHE A 36 -9.71 15.01 14.06
CA PHE A 36 -11.14 15.26 14.12
C PHE A 36 -11.89 13.92 14.17
N LEU A 37 -13.19 13.94 14.45
CA LEU A 37 -14.04 12.76 14.36
C LEU A 37 -14.82 12.84 13.05
N PRO A 38 -14.43 12.12 11.99
CA PRO A 38 -15.22 12.05 10.78
C PRO A 38 -16.51 11.26 11.03
N ASP A 39 -17.57 11.60 10.30
CA ASP A 39 -18.85 10.89 10.40
C ASP A 39 -18.68 9.39 10.11
N GLY A 40 -19.24 8.55 10.98
CA GLY A 40 -19.20 7.08 10.84
C GLY A 40 -17.92 6.40 11.32
N TYR A 41 -16.94 7.16 11.85
CA TYR A 41 -15.73 6.58 12.45
C TYR A 41 -15.95 6.26 13.94
N PRO A 42 -15.31 5.20 14.47
CA PRO A 42 -15.44 4.78 15.87
C PRO A 42 -14.69 5.70 16.85
N GLY A 43 -13.80 6.57 16.34
CA GLY A 43 -13.00 7.48 17.12
C GLY A 43 -12.30 8.52 16.25
N PRO A 44 -11.58 9.47 16.88
CA PRO A 44 -10.85 10.50 16.16
C PRO A 44 -9.81 9.92 15.20
N ARG A 45 -9.56 10.63 14.09
CA ARG A 45 -8.49 10.37 13.13
C ARG A 45 -7.69 11.63 12.91
N ALA A 46 -6.39 11.46 12.66
CA ALA A 46 -5.55 12.53 12.11
C ALA A 46 -6.13 12.99 10.76
N ALA A 47 -5.86 14.23 10.36
CA ALA A 47 -6.35 14.72 9.07
C ALA A 47 -5.81 13.92 7.86
N ALA A 48 -4.59 13.41 7.97
CA ALA A 48 -4.00 12.43 7.07
C ALA A 48 -2.77 11.78 7.72
N SER A 49 -2.30 10.68 7.13
CA SER A 49 -1.01 10.07 7.42
C SER A 49 -0.28 9.76 6.12
N ALA A 50 1.05 9.59 6.19
CA ALA A 50 1.85 9.17 5.06
C ALA A 50 2.92 8.17 5.48
N ILE A 51 3.12 7.16 4.65
CA ILE A 51 4.19 6.16 4.80
C ILE A 51 5.10 6.18 3.58
N TYR A 52 6.31 5.65 3.74
CA TYR A 52 6.99 4.99 2.63
C TYR A 52 6.62 3.50 2.64
N PHE A 53 6.49 2.92 1.46
CA PHE A 53 6.25 1.49 1.27
C PHE A 53 7.14 0.95 0.14
N LEU A 54 7.75 -0.20 0.37
CA LEU A 54 8.70 -0.84 -0.54
C LEU A 54 8.30 -2.30 -0.74
N LEU A 55 8.18 -2.69 -2.01
CA LEU A 55 8.02 -4.08 -2.44
C LEU A 55 9.22 -4.51 -3.28
N THR A 56 9.83 -5.64 -2.93
CA THR A 56 10.90 -6.26 -3.72
C THR A 56 10.33 -7.33 -4.65
N PRO A 57 11.08 -7.76 -5.70
CA PRO A 57 10.60 -8.80 -6.61
C PRO A 57 10.18 -10.07 -5.86
N GLY A 58 8.95 -10.52 -6.09
CA GLY A 58 8.35 -11.66 -5.39
C GLY A 58 7.52 -11.30 -4.15
N ASP A 59 7.65 -10.08 -3.63
CA ASP A 59 6.74 -9.58 -2.59
C ASP A 59 5.34 -9.33 -3.16
N THR A 60 4.36 -9.34 -2.27
CA THR A 60 3.00 -8.90 -2.55
C THR A 60 2.47 -8.21 -1.31
N SER A 61 1.82 -7.06 -1.50
CA SER A 61 0.90 -6.50 -0.51
C SER A 61 -0.40 -7.30 -0.60
N ALA A 62 -0.68 -8.08 0.44
CA ALA A 62 -1.82 -8.96 0.53
C ALA A 62 -3.14 -8.18 0.44
N TRP A 63 -4.20 -8.85 0.01
CA TRP A 63 -5.53 -8.24 -0.10
C TRP A 63 -5.96 -7.62 1.23
N HIS A 64 -6.26 -6.33 1.21
CA HIS A 64 -6.74 -5.61 2.38
C HIS A 64 -7.71 -4.49 1.98
N THR A 65 -8.40 -3.92 2.96
CA THR A 65 -9.16 -2.68 2.81
C THR A 65 -8.74 -1.68 3.88
N VAL A 66 -8.69 -0.41 3.51
CA VAL A 66 -8.61 0.73 4.44
C VAL A 66 -9.93 1.49 4.37
N ARG A 67 -10.44 2.01 5.50
CA ARG A 67 -11.70 2.78 5.52
C ARG A 67 -11.62 4.06 4.69
N SER A 68 -10.50 4.76 4.79
CA SER A 68 -10.24 6.05 4.11
C SER A 68 -9.70 5.85 2.71
N ASP A 69 -9.81 6.90 1.90
CA ASP A 69 -9.10 7.01 0.63
C ASP A 69 -7.59 6.93 0.83
N GLU A 70 -6.91 6.23 -0.07
CA GLU A 70 -5.45 6.07 -0.08
C GLU A 70 -4.86 6.47 -1.43
N LEU A 71 -3.95 7.43 -1.41
CA LEU A 71 -3.15 7.83 -2.55
C LEU A 71 -1.84 7.05 -2.56
N TRP A 72 -1.59 6.35 -3.66
CA TRP A 72 -0.31 5.71 -3.97
C TRP A 72 0.50 6.62 -4.89
N LEU A 73 1.71 7.00 -4.49
CA LEU A 73 2.60 7.89 -5.21
C LEU A 73 3.91 7.18 -5.52
N TRP A 74 4.23 7.01 -6.81
CA TRP A 74 5.46 6.36 -7.24
C TRP A 74 6.69 7.26 -6.99
N HIS A 75 7.79 6.68 -6.48
CA HIS A 75 9.05 7.39 -6.28
C HIS A 75 10.22 6.82 -7.09
N ARG A 76 10.45 5.51 -7.03
CA ARG A 76 11.64 4.88 -7.61
C ARG A 76 11.41 3.41 -7.93
N GLY A 77 12.14 2.93 -8.95
CA GLY A 77 12.28 1.51 -9.27
C GLY A 77 11.43 1.07 -10.45
N GLY A 78 10.95 -0.17 -10.41
CA GLY A 78 10.05 -0.70 -11.41
C GLY A 78 8.64 -0.11 -11.33
N PRO A 79 7.75 -0.48 -12.27
CA PRO A 79 6.34 -0.16 -12.14
C PRO A 79 5.63 -1.18 -11.23
N LEU A 80 4.56 -0.75 -10.57
CA LEU A 80 3.77 -1.52 -9.62
C LEU A 80 2.38 -1.79 -10.19
N ASP A 81 1.92 -3.04 -10.14
CA ASP A 81 0.51 -3.35 -10.35
C ASP A 81 -0.25 -3.11 -9.05
N ILE A 82 -1.24 -2.23 -9.08
CA ILE A 82 -2.27 -2.07 -8.05
C ILE A 82 -3.52 -2.80 -8.53
N LEU A 83 -3.99 -3.78 -7.76
CA LEU A 83 -5.16 -4.58 -8.04
C LEU A 83 -6.33 -4.07 -7.20
N LEU A 84 -7.44 -3.72 -7.85
CA LEU A 84 -8.67 -3.24 -7.22
C LEU A 84 -9.75 -4.31 -7.31
N GLY A 85 -10.14 -4.84 -6.15
CA GLY A 85 -11.05 -5.97 -6.00
C GLY A 85 -12.49 -5.59 -5.67
N GLY A 86 -12.89 -4.31 -5.80
CA GLY A 86 -14.23 -3.83 -5.44
C GLY A 86 -14.45 -3.69 -3.93
N ASP A 87 -15.68 -3.35 -3.51
CA ASP A 87 -16.07 -2.98 -2.14
C ASP A 87 -16.91 -4.05 -1.42
N GLY A 88 -16.96 -5.25 -1.96
CA GLY A 88 -17.73 -6.37 -1.42
C GLY A 88 -17.14 -6.98 -0.14
N THR A 89 -17.76 -8.06 0.35
CA THR A 89 -17.26 -8.81 1.51
C THR A 89 -15.92 -9.50 1.27
N SER A 90 -15.55 -9.71 0.00
CA SER A 90 -14.29 -10.29 -0.45
C SER A 90 -13.86 -9.65 -1.78
N PRO A 91 -12.57 -9.71 -2.16
CA PRO A 91 -12.12 -9.24 -3.47
C PRO A 91 -12.84 -9.98 -4.61
N GLN A 92 -13.12 -9.25 -5.69
CA GLN A 92 -13.65 -9.81 -6.93
C GLN A 92 -12.67 -10.81 -7.54
N SER A 93 -13.21 -11.86 -8.17
CA SER A 93 -12.42 -12.89 -8.87
C SER A 93 -11.60 -12.34 -10.04
N THR A 94 -12.00 -11.19 -10.57
CA THR A 94 -11.33 -10.52 -11.69
C THR A 94 -11.13 -9.05 -11.31
N PRO A 95 -10.05 -8.73 -10.58
CA PRO A 95 -9.79 -7.36 -10.16
C PRO A 95 -9.39 -6.48 -11.34
N GLN A 96 -9.70 -5.19 -11.25
CA GLN A 96 -9.11 -4.19 -12.13
C GLN A 96 -7.63 -4.05 -11.78
N VAL A 97 -6.77 -3.90 -12.80
CA VAL A 97 -5.34 -3.65 -12.59
C VAL A 97 -5.01 -2.24 -13.08
N VAL A 98 -4.36 -1.45 -12.23
CA VAL A 98 -3.84 -0.12 -12.55
C VAL A 98 -2.33 -0.14 -12.40
N ARG A 99 -1.62 0.31 -13.44
CA ARG A 99 -0.15 0.35 -13.45
C ARG A 99 0.35 1.68 -12.88
N LEU A 100 0.91 1.64 -11.68
CA LEU A 100 1.61 2.75 -11.04
C LEU A 100 3.07 2.77 -11.53
N GLY A 101 3.55 3.91 -12.02
CA GLY A 101 4.90 4.01 -12.58
C GLY A 101 5.14 5.31 -13.35
N PRO A 102 6.38 5.55 -13.79
CA PRO A 102 6.78 6.83 -14.38
C PRO A 102 6.43 6.97 -15.87
N ARG A 103 6.11 5.87 -16.59
CA ARG A 103 5.96 5.89 -18.06
C ARG A 103 4.54 6.29 -18.47
N VAL A 104 4.20 7.56 -18.28
CA VAL A 104 2.86 8.11 -18.54
C VAL A 104 2.38 7.86 -19.97
N GLU A 105 3.27 8.03 -20.94
CA GLU A 105 3.00 7.82 -22.37
C GLU A 105 2.72 6.35 -22.71
N ALA A 106 3.15 5.43 -21.85
CA ALA A 106 2.87 4.00 -21.94
C ALA A 106 1.61 3.58 -21.15
N GLY A 107 0.87 4.54 -20.59
CA GLY A 107 -0.36 4.30 -19.83
C GLY A 107 -0.16 4.10 -18.33
N GLU A 108 1.07 4.17 -17.82
CA GLU A 108 1.32 4.18 -16.38
C GLU A 108 0.83 5.49 -15.75
N ARG A 109 0.67 5.49 -14.43
CA ARG A 109 0.32 6.68 -13.65
C ARG A 109 1.30 6.83 -12.50
N PRO A 110 1.92 8.00 -12.27
CA PRO A 110 2.80 8.20 -11.12
C PRO A 110 2.01 8.37 -9.82
N GLN A 111 0.69 8.53 -9.90
CA GLN A 111 -0.22 8.63 -8.77
C GLN A 111 -1.51 7.85 -9.06
N VAL A 112 -1.97 7.07 -8.09
CA VAL A 112 -3.24 6.33 -8.14
C VAL A 112 -4.01 6.55 -6.84
N LEU A 113 -5.32 6.75 -6.94
CA LEU A 113 -6.23 6.78 -5.80
C LEU A 113 -6.92 5.43 -5.67
N VAL A 114 -6.87 4.85 -4.48
CA VAL A 114 -7.72 3.74 -4.06
C VAL A 114 -8.81 4.32 -3.16
N PRO A 115 -10.10 4.27 -3.57
CA PRO A 115 -11.18 4.74 -2.72
C PRO A 115 -11.31 3.92 -1.44
N GLY A 116 -11.72 4.57 -0.35
CA GLY A 116 -11.97 3.91 0.93
C GLY A 116 -12.96 2.74 0.81
N GLY A 117 -12.66 1.65 1.51
CA GLY A 117 -13.45 0.42 1.53
C GLY A 117 -13.21 -0.51 0.33
N VAL A 118 -12.45 -0.09 -0.68
CA VAL A 118 -12.11 -0.95 -1.82
C VAL A 118 -11.02 -1.94 -1.42
N TRP A 119 -11.22 -3.22 -1.76
CA TRP A 119 -10.17 -4.23 -1.67
C TRP A 119 -9.02 -3.88 -2.59
N GLN A 120 -7.83 -3.80 -2.01
CA GLN A 120 -6.60 -3.51 -2.73
C GLN A 120 -5.53 -4.56 -2.42
N SER A 121 -4.67 -4.77 -3.41
CA SER A 121 -3.44 -5.57 -3.32
C SER A 121 -2.44 -4.96 -4.29
N ALA A 122 -1.14 -5.10 -4.02
CA ALA A 122 -0.12 -4.58 -4.90
C ALA A 122 1.04 -5.55 -5.07
N ARG A 123 1.68 -5.53 -6.25
CA ARG A 123 2.88 -6.32 -6.52
C ARG A 123 3.77 -5.64 -7.57
N PRO A 124 5.10 -5.78 -7.50
CA PRO A 124 5.98 -5.35 -8.58
C PRO A 124 5.55 -5.99 -9.90
N ALA A 125 5.51 -5.20 -10.98
CA ALA A 125 5.15 -5.68 -12.32
C ALA A 125 6.37 -6.10 -13.16
N GLY A 126 7.52 -6.28 -12.51
CA GLY A 126 8.79 -6.68 -13.09
C GLY A 126 9.81 -7.07 -12.01
N ASP A 127 11.08 -7.14 -12.39
CA ASP A 127 12.16 -7.67 -11.55
C ASP A 127 12.93 -6.60 -10.76
N GLU A 128 12.33 -5.42 -10.59
CA GLU A 128 12.89 -4.31 -9.82
C GLU A 128 12.07 -4.08 -8.55
N GLU A 129 12.73 -3.68 -7.47
CA GLU A 129 12.02 -3.14 -6.30
C GLU A 129 11.23 -1.89 -6.67
N VAL A 130 10.15 -1.61 -5.93
CA VAL A 130 9.33 -0.41 -6.16
C VAL A 130 9.10 0.32 -4.85
N LEU A 131 9.58 1.56 -4.79
CA LEU A 131 9.35 2.49 -3.69
C LEU A 131 8.20 3.42 -4.02
N VAL A 132 7.25 3.52 -3.10
CA VAL A 132 6.12 4.44 -3.16
C VAL A 132 5.94 5.18 -1.84
N SER A 133 5.17 6.26 -1.87
CA SER A 133 4.47 6.75 -0.67
C SER A 133 3.01 6.39 -0.75
N CYS A 134 2.43 6.06 0.39
CA CYS A 134 0.98 5.99 0.53
C CYS A 134 0.52 7.11 1.47
N VAL A 135 -0.53 7.83 1.08
CA VAL A 135 -1.15 8.91 1.88
C VAL A 135 -2.61 8.56 2.10
N VAL A 136 -3.01 8.45 3.37
CA VAL A 136 -4.37 8.06 3.77
C VAL A 136 -5.06 9.26 4.41
N ALA A 137 -6.29 9.57 3.98
CA ALA A 137 -7.05 10.72 4.48
C ALA A 137 -8.57 10.40 4.58
N PRO A 138 -9.20 10.48 5.77
CA PRO A 138 -8.61 10.67 7.11
C PRO A 138 -7.48 9.69 7.43
N GLY A 139 -6.53 10.09 8.29
CA GLY A 139 -5.30 9.34 8.56
C GLY A 139 -5.53 7.89 8.97
N PHE A 140 -4.58 7.02 8.59
CA PHE A 140 -4.62 5.58 8.86
C PHE A 140 -4.74 5.28 10.36
N ASP A 141 -5.53 4.26 10.67
CA ASP A 141 -5.65 3.65 11.99
C ASP A 141 -5.86 2.14 11.78
N TYR A 142 -5.28 1.30 12.64
CA TYR A 142 -5.45 -0.15 12.52
C TYR A 142 -6.91 -0.60 12.73
N ASP A 143 -7.73 0.16 13.45
CA ASP A 143 -9.17 -0.08 13.58
C ASP A 143 -9.93 0.06 12.23
N ASP A 144 -9.30 0.69 11.24
CA ASP A 144 -9.83 0.93 9.91
C ASP A 144 -9.25 0.00 8.84
N PHE A 145 -8.29 -0.85 9.23
CA PHE A 145 -7.57 -1.78 8.36
C PHE A 145 -8.10 -3.20 8.51
N ARG A 146 -8.42 -3.83 7.38
CA ARG A 146 -8.83 -5.24 7.34
C ARG A 146 -8.00 -6.00 6.32
N LEU A 147 -7.22 -6.95 6.80
CA LEU A 147 -6.51 -7.92 5.97
C LEU A 147 -7.45 -9.08 5.62
N LEU A 148 -7.40 -9.56 4.37
CA LEU A 148 -8.08 -10.79 4.00
C LEU A 148 -7.41 -11.94 4.73
N ASP A 149 -8.17 -12.56 5.64
CA ASP A 149 -7.66 -13.69 6.40
C ASP A 149 -7.34 -14.84 5.43
N SER A 150 -6.07 -15.23 5.36
CA SER A 150 -5.63 -16.38 4.59
C SER A 150 -6.06 -17.63 5.36
N GLY A 151 -7.33 -18.00 5.21
CA GLY A 151 -7.96 -19.10 5.94
C GLY A 151 -7.02 -20.31 6.02
N ARG A 152 -6.71 -20.72 7.26
CA ARG A 152 -6.18 -22.06 7.53
C ARG A 152 -7.32 -23.07 7.53
#